data_AF-A0A1U7CVF5-F1
#
_entry.id   AF-A0A1U7CVF5-F1
#
_cell.length_a   1.000
_cell.length_b   1.000
_cell.length_c   1.000
_cell.angle_alpha   90.00
_cell.angle_beta   90.00
_cell.angle_gamma   90.00
#
_symmetry.space_group_name_H-M   'P 1'
#
loop_
_entity.id
_entity.type
_entity.pdbx_description
1 polymer ?
#
loop_
_entity_poly.entity_id
_entity_poly.type
_entity_poly.pdbx_seq_one_letter_code
_entity_poly.pdbx_strand_id
1 'polypeptide(L)'
;MSELSGSTLAPLPLLLWKTPPGLELILAQEGVPFESVRDAHAFAFRVGRFVLYDGRRESAAAMRSLLTHEHVAIDVDGLREGEAVDPFQALIDDRDARSSWDVRGWTLRERVARYPKGWIRRRLIAAIREAVAAHGGVWMRLAPFPHPYRSAFNLRVDLDEPVAEDYHRFGLARNLLADCCTHFVSTNAYQNEPEVLSDLRRYDTQSHGHYHYVYRDGEANRKNLERAERILSEKGFEIEGFAAPHGRWNASLDDALESIGYRYSSDFRVGYDDLPFFPWKNGRFSRVLQVPVHPVCEGLFLDAGVQDNRLIGEYLASVVEEKIAAGEPAFVYGHPERRLGRMPEVLFALARTLKSRPLVWRTTLTEMARWWRWRADRKWLVIPRSSGRFEVQFDEWSSEYPLALEIDRSGFRCSIPLTKARTILDLQHLVYEKRTEPVDRVVRPPSLDRRPSTFRQIVREAIDWETETPINELAGATLAGRVKKSLRWWKLQRTGTN
;
A
#
# COMPACT_ATOMS: atom_id res chain seq x y z
N MET A 1 37.12 24.85 6.48
CA MET A 1 37.05 23.52 7.11
C MET A 1 37.04 23.70 8.63
N SER A 2 35.92 24.21 9.15
CA SER A 2 35.72 24.37 10.59
C SER A 2 35.35 23.00 11.16
N GLU A 3 36.07 22.59 12.20
CA GLU A 3 35.87 21.35 12.92
C GLU A 3 34.41 21.26 13.39
N LEU A 4 33.68 20.29 12.83
CA LEU A 4 32.41 19.83 13.38
C LEU A 4 32.70 19.37 14.81
N SER A 5 32.39 20.20 15.81
CA SER A 5 32.20 19.71 17.18
C SER A 5 31.14 18.62 17.09
N GLY A 6 31.58 17.36 17.08
CA GLY A 6 30.71 16.23 16.80
C GLY A 6 29.57 16.22 17.81
N SER A 7 28.34 16.40 17.31
CA SER A 7 27.12 16.16 18.10
C SER A 7 27.28 14.85 18.85
N THR A 8 27.08 14.86 20.17
CA THR A 8 27.10 13.63 20.96
C THR A 8 25.84 12.80 20.73
N LEU A 9 24.74 13.45 20.33
CA LEU A 9 23.48 12.82 19.97
C LEU A 9 23.54 12.12 18.60
N ALA A 10 22.81 11.01 18.51
CA ALA A 10 22.62 10.27 17.27
C ALA A 10 21.85 11.14 16.25
N PRO A 11 22.30 11.28 14.98
CA PRO A 11 21.52 11.96 13.95
C PRO A 11 20.18 11.30 13.64
N LEU A 12 20.03 10.00 13.92
CA LEU A 12 18.78 9.27 13.80
C LEU A 12 18.68 8.31 14.99
N PRO A 13 17.49 8.08 15.58
CA PRO A 13 16.16 8.32 15.03
C PRO A 13 15.73 9.79 15.01
N LEU A 14 14.71 10.09 14.19
CA LEU A 14 13.93 11.33 14.30
C LEU A 14 13.03 11.25 15.54
N LEU A 15 13.03 12.28 16.39
CA LEU A 15 12.14 12.35 17.55
C LEU A 15 10.84 13.04 17.15
N LEU A 16 9.69 12.43 17.46
CA LEU A 16 8.38 12.96 17.15
C LEU A 16 7.72 13.49 18.42
N TRP A 17 7.42 14.79 18.47
CA TRP A 17 6.75 15.45 19.59
C TRP A 17 5.39 16.02 19.17
N LYS A 18 4.30 15.49 19.74
CA LYS A 18 2.92 15.93 19.46
C LYS A 18 2.54 15.98 17.97
N THR A 19 3.19 15.19 17.13
CA THR A 19 3.00 15.18 15.67
C THR A 19 1.67 14.53 15.25
N PRO A 20 1.19 14.79 14.01
CA PRO A 20 0.03 14.09 13.48
C PRO A 20 0.38 12.63 13.10
N PRO A 21 -0.57 11.68 13.21
CA PRO A 21 -0.31 10.27 12.88
C PRO A 21 0.04 10.04 11.40
N GLY A 22 -0.37 10.94 10.49
CA GLY A 22 0.06 10.89 9.10
C GLY A 22 1.57 11.02 8.91
N LEU A 23 2.28 11.71 9.82
CA LEU A 23 3.74 11.78 9.79
C LEU A 23 4.39 10.46 10.19
N GLU A 24 3.88 9.85 11.27
CA GLU A 24 4.34 8.53 11.73
C GLU A 24 4.15 7.47 10.63
N LEU A 25 2.99 7.48 9.97
CA LEU A 25 2.69 6.60 8.83
C LEU A 25 3.78 6.67 7.76
N ILE A 26 4.11 7.87 7.27
CA ILE A 26 5.03 8.02 6.14
C ILE A 26 6.49 7.73 6.52
N LEU A 27 6.91 8.06 7.74
CA LEU A 27 8.26 7.71 8.21
C LEU A 27 8.43 6.19 8.33
N ALA A 28 7.40 5.50 8.83
CA ALA A 28 7.36 4.04 8.88
C ALA A 28 7.37 3.41 7.47
N GLN A 29 6.57 3.95 6.54
CA GLN A 29 6.59 3.51 5.14
C GLN A 29 8.00 3.65 4.54
N GLU A 30 8.63 4.80 4.73
CA GLU A 30 10.00 5.06 4.25
C GLU A 30 11.07 4.22 4.95
N GLY A 31 10.77 3.64 6.11
CA GLY A 31 11.76 2.91 6.93
C GLY A 31 12.83 3.83 7.48
N VAL A 32 12.47 5.09 7.74
CA VAL A 32 13.29 6.04 8.48
C VAL A 32 13.09 5.72 9.96
N PRO A 33 14.16 5.63 10.77
CA PRO A 33 14.00 5.32 12.18
C PRO A 33 13.49 6.56 12.90
N PHE A 34 12.44 6.39 13.71
CA PHE A 34 11.86 7.47 14.50
C PHE A 34 11.40 6.95 15.87
N GLU A 35 11.24 7.87 16.83
CA GLU A 35 10.72 7.59 18.15
C GLU A 35 9.68 8.64 18.56
N SER A 36 8.50 8.19 18.98
CA SER A 36 7.42 9.05 19.48
C SER A 36 7.63 9.37 20.96
N VAL A 37 7.99 10.62 21.25
CA VAL A 37 8.23 11.11 22.62
C VAL A 37 6.90 11.48 23.26
N ARG A 38 6.60 10.90 24.42
CA ARG A 38 5.33 11.10 25.15
C ARG A 38 5.45 11.98 26.39
N ASP A 39 6.62 12.01 27.01
CA ASP A 39 6.86 12.73 28.25
C ASP A 39 7.50 14.09 27.99
N ALA A 40 6.92 15.14 28.58
CA ALA A 40 7.41 16.51 28.50
C ALA A 40 8.62 16.74 29.43
N HIS A 41 9.65 15.91 29.32
CA HIS A 41 10.87 16.04 30.09
C HIS A 41 12.08 16.03 29.17
N ALA A 42 13.05 16.91 29.40
CA ALA A 42 14.32 16.97 28.65
C ALA A 42 15.05 15.62 28.51
N PHE A 43 14.88 14.69 29.46
CA PHE A 43 15.49 13.37 29.39
C PHE A 43 14.81 12.41 28.42
N ALA A 44 13.62 12.74 27.93
CA ALA A 44 12.92 11.96 26.92
C ALA A 44 13.48 12.19 25.50
N PHE A 45 14.39 13.16 25.30
CA PHE A 45 14.95 13.51 23.99
C PHE A 45 16.40 13.02 23.75
N ARG A 46 16.89 12.06 24.56
CA ARG A 46 18.33 11.73 24.62
C ARG A 46 18.93 10.99 23.41
N VAL A 47 18.12 10.45 22.50
CA VAL A 47 18.62 9.50 21.49
C VAL A 47 18.65 10.04 20.07
N GLY A 48 18.06 11.21 19.82
CA GLY A 48 17.95 11.76 18.47
C GLY A 48 18.23 13.26 18.43
N ARG A 49 18.97 13.69 17.41
CA ARG A 49 19.32 15.10 17.20
C ARG A 49 18.14 15.93 16.67
N PHE A 50 17.34 15.37 15.76
CA PHE A 50 16.27 16.10 15.08
C PHE A 50 14.92 15.81 15.73
N VAL A 51 14.21 16.87 16.12
CA VAL A 51 12.91 16.81 16.77
C VAL A 51 11.85 17.41 15.86
N LEU A 52 11.01 16.55 15.28
CA LEU A 52 9.85 16.97 14.50
C LEU A 52 8.69 17.28 15.47
N TYR A 53 8.09 18.48 15.34
CA TYR A 53 6.92 18.86 16.13
C TYR A 53 5.89 19.59 15.28
N ASP A 54 4.63 19.58 15.71
CA ASP A 54 3.53 20.28 15.01
C ASP A 54 3.24 21.63 15.67
N GLY A 55 3.59 22.73 14.99
CA GLY A 55 3.39 24.11 15.44
C GLY A 55 1.96 24.49 15.81
N ARG A 56 0.95 23.74 15.32
CA ARG A 56 -0.45 23.91 15.73
C ARG A 56 -0.75 23.42 17.15
N ARG A 57 0.08 22.51 17.65
CA ARG A 57 -0.11 21.81 18.94
C ARG A 57 0.92 22.21 19.98
N GLU A 58 2.07 22.72 19.55
CA GLU A 58 3.14 23.16 20.44
C GLU A 58 3.83 24.41 19.90
N SER A 59 4.11 25.36 20.77
CA SER A 59 4.82 26.57 20.37
C SER A 59 6.33 26.34 20.27
N ALA A 60 7.01 27.07 19.38
CA ALA A 60 8.47 27.06 19.30
C ALA A 60 9.14 27.45 20.63
N ALA A 61 8.51 28.31 21.44
CA ALA A 61 9.00 28.69 22.76
C ALA A 61 8.94 27.53 23.76
N ALA A 62 7.82 26.80 23.78
CA ALA A 62 7.68 25.59 24.60
C ALA A 62 8.69 24.52 24.17
N MET A 63 8.88 24.31 22.86
CA MET A 63 9.91 23.39 22.37
C MET A 63 11.32 23.76 22.85
N ARG A 64 11.71 25.04 22.78
CA ARG A 64 13.01 25.49 23.27
C ARG A 64 13.24 25.21 24.76
N SER A 65 12.17 25.14 25.56
CA SER A 65 12.28 24.79 26.99
C SER A 65 12.53 23.30 27.26
N LEU A 66 12.16 22.43 26.30
CA LEU A 66 12.32 20.99 26.40
C LEU A 66 13.66 20.49 25.83
N LEU A 67 14.27 21.29 24.93
CA LEU A 67 15.41 20.88 24.12
C LEU A 67 16.72 21.53 24.60
N THR A 68 17.82 20.81 24.39
CA THR A 68 19.19 21.33 24.58
C THR A 68 19.72 21.94 23.28
N HIS A 69 20.86 22.63 23.35
CA HIS A 69 21.55 23.21 22.19
C HIS A 69 22.03 22.16 21.15
N GLU A 70 22.09 20.89 21.51
CA GLU A 70 22.45 19.81 20.57
C GLU A 70 21.28 19.41 19.66
N HIS A 71 20.05 19.75 20.04
CA HIS A 71 18.86 19.40 19.28
C HIS A 71 18.55 20.41 18.18
N VAL A 72 17.91 19.92 17.11
CA VAL A 72 17.36 20.72 16.02
C VAL A 72 15.85 20.48 15.95
N ALA A 73 15.07 21.50 16.31
CA ALA A 73 13.62 21.46 16.20
C ALA A 73 13.20 21.78 14.75
N ILE A 74 12.34 20.95 14.17
CA ILE A 74 11.76 21.14 12.83
C ILE A 74 10.24 21.18 12.97
N ASP A 75 9.64 22.33 12.65
CA ASP A 75 8.20 22.51 12.66
C ASP A 75 7.58 21.91 11.40
N VAL A 76 6.75 20.89 11.54
CA VAL A 76 6.06 20.26 10.41
C VAL A 76 4.82 21.03 9.97
N ASP A 77 4.39 22.06 10.70
CA ASP A 77 3.24 22.89 10.28
C ASP A 77 3.53 23.67 9.00
N GLY A 78 4.78 24.10 8.81
CA GLY A 78 5.21 24.75 7.56
C GLY A 78 4.98 23.87 6.32
N LEU A 79 4.92 22.54 6.47
CA LEU A 79 4.65 21.61 5.35
C LEU A 79 3.20 21.64 4.85
N ARG A 80 2.33 22.39 5.53
CA ARG A 80 0.94 22.63 5.15
C ARG A 80 0.74 23.93 4.38
N GLU A 81 1.75 24.79 4.32
CA GLU A 81 1.65 26.07 3.64
C GLU A 81 1.37 25.87 2.14
N GLY A 82 0.37 26.58 1.62
CA GLY A 82 -0.06 26.47 0.23
C GLY A 82 -0.87 25.22 -0.13
N GLU A 83 -1.11 24.30 0.81
CA GLU A 83 -1.89 23.08 0.56
C GLU A 83 -3.39 23.33 0.70
N ALA A 84 -4.19 22.81 -0.24
CA ALA A 84 -5.65 22.93 -0.20
C ALA A 84 -6.32 22.11 0.92
N VAL A 85 -5.62 21.08 1.42
CA VAL A 85 -6.04 20.20 2.51
C VAL A 85 -4.85 19.92 3.41
N ASP A 86 -5.07 19.63 4.69
CA ASP A 86 -3.98 19.20 5.57
C ASP A 86 -3.40 17.87 5.04
N PRO A 87 -2.15 17.84 4.56
CA PRO A 87 -1.57 16.67 3.91
C PRO A 87 -1.40 15.50 4.89
N PHE A 88 -1.20 15.78 6.19
CA PHE A 88 -1.11 14.72 7.20
C PHE A 88 -2.47 14.08 7.50
N GLN A 89 -3.56 14.85 7.41
CA GLN A 89 -4.91 14.31 7.51
C GLN A 89 -5.27 13.52 6.24
N ALA A 90 -4.86 13.99 5.07
CA ALA A 90 -5.10 13.30 3.81
C ALA A 90 -4.43 11.91 3.75
N LEU A 91 -3.27 11.73 4.40
CA LEU A 91 -2.57 10.44 4.50
C LEU A 91 -3.35 9.40 5.33
N ILE A 92 -4.03 9.83 6.38
CA ILE A 92 -4.82 8.95 7.27
C ILE A 92 -6.31 8.90 6.88
N ASP A 93 -6.73 9.67 5.87
CA ASP A 93 -8.11 9.67 5.39
C ASP A 93 -8.47 8.30 4.82
N ASP A 94 -9.60 7.76 5.23
CA ASP A 94 -10.05 6.42 4.87
C ASP A 94 -11.25 6.44 3.90
N ARG A 95 -11.59 7.62 3.38
CA ARG A 95 -12.72 7.80 2.46
C ARG A 95 -12.28 7.53 1.03
N ASP A 96 -13.22 7.03 0.25
CA ASP A 96 -13.06 6.87 -1.19
C ASP A 96 -13.70 8.03 -1.96
N ALA A 97 -13.35 8.16 -3.24
CA ALA A 97 -13.95 9.09 -4.17
C ALA A 97 -13.98 8.50 -5.58
N ARG A 98 -14.98 8.91 -6.37
CA ARG A 98 -14.98 8.62 -7.81
C ARG A 98 -13.87 9.41 -8.47
N SER A 99 -13.15 8.71 -9.33
CA SER A 99 -11.93 9.19 -9.95
C SER A 99 -11.92 8.77 -11.41
N SER A 100 -11.26 9.56 -12.25
CA SER A 100 -11.13 9.28 -13.66
C SER A 100 -9.70 9.46 -14.19
N TRP A 101 -9.36 8.60 -15.14
CA TRP A 101 -8.11 8.66 -15.92
C TRP A 101 -8.46 8.88 -17.38
N ASP A 102 -7.75 9.79 -18.03
CA ASP A 102 -7.85 9.97 -19.48
C ASP A 102 -6.66 9.27 -20.15
N VAL A 103 -6.94 8.16 -20.82
CA VAL A 103 -5.94 7.31 -21.46
C VAL A 103 -6.19 7.28 -22.96
N ARG A 104 -5.34 7.98 -23.73
CA ARG A 104 -5.41 8.05 -25.20
C ARG A 104 -6.82 8.38 -25.74
N GLY A 105 -7.51 9.31 -25.08
CA GLY A 105 -8.87 9.73 -25.46
C GLY A 105 -10.02 8.94 -24.81
N TRP A 106 -9.73 7.89 -24.05
CA TRP A 106 -10.72 7.13 -23.28
C TRP A 106 -10.75 7.58 -21.83
N THR A 107 -11.94 7.86 -21.29
CA THR A 107 -12.11 8.19 -19.87
C THR A 107 -12.48 6.94 -19.09
N LEU A 108 -11.52 6.42 -18.33
CA LEU A 108 -11.68 5.30 -17.40
C LEU A 108 -12.16 5.83 -16.05
N ARG A 109 -12.99 5.07 -15.33
CA ARG A 109 -13.61 5.53 -14.08
C ARG A 109 -13.62 4.44 -13.02
N GLU A 110 -13.22 4.79 -11.81
CA GLU A 110 -13.24 3.89 -10.65
C GLU A 110 -13.44 4.69 -9.35
N ARG A 111 -13.89 4.03 -8.28
CA ARG A 111 -13.80 4.54 -6.90
C ARG A 111 -12.49 4.08 -6.29
N VAL A 112 -11.66 5.03 -5.88
CA VAL A 112 -10.37 4.80 -5.23
C VAL A 112 -10.24 5.68 -3.99
N ALA A 113 -9.15 5.57 -3.25
CA ALA A 113 -8.87 6.45 -2.12
C ALA A 113 -9.00 7.93 -2.53
N ARG A 114 -9.61 8.74 -1.67
CA ARG A 114 -9.93 10.15 -1.99
C ARG A 114 -8.70 10.97 -2.34
N TYR A 115 -7.55 10.65 -1.74
CA TYR A 115 -6.30 11.38 -1.93
C TYR A 115 -5.21 10.46 -2.50
N PRO A 116 -4.33 10.98 -3.39
CA PRO A 116 -3.20 10.23 -3.91
C PRO A 116 -2.08 10.17 -2.85
N LYS A 117 -2.26 9.30 -1.85
CA LYS A 117 -1.39 9.21 -0.66
C LYS A 117 0.09 9.05 -0.99
N GLY A 118 0.43 8.23 -1.99
CA GLY A 118 1.83 8.07 -2.42
C GLY A 118 2.46 9.34 -2.97
N TRP A 119 1.68 10.22 -3.60
CA TRP A 119 2.18 11.52 -4.06
C TRP A 119 2.40 12.49 -2.89
N ILE A 120 1.44 12.54 -1.95
CA ILE A 120 1.56 13.35 -0.73
C ILE A 120 2.77 12.91 0.09
N ARG A 121 2.94 11.59 0.32
CA ARG A 121 4.09 11.02 1.03
C ARG A 121 5.41 11.49 0.42
N ARG A 122 5.61 11.27 -0.89
CA ARG A 122 6.88 11.62 -1.56
C ARG A 122 7.24 13.10 -1.37
N ARG A 123 6.27 14.00 -1.54
CA ARG A 123 6.47 15.44 -1.34
C ARG A 123 6.87 15.77 0.09
N LEU A 124 6.14 15.26 1.08
CA LEU A 124 6.43 15.53 2.49
C LEU A 124 7.79 14.96 2.91
N ILE A 125 8.12 13.74 2.48
CA ILE A 125 9.42 13.11 2.77
C ILE A 125 10.56 13.88 2.14
N ALA A 126 10.41 14.37 0.91
CA ALA A 126 11.40 15.23 0.28
C ALA A 126 11.66 16.51 1.09
N ALA A 127 10.60 17.19 1.54
CA ALA A 127 10.71 18.40 2.35
C ALA A 127 11.34 18.15 3.74
N ILE A 128 10.96 17.07 4.42
CA ILE A 128 11.57 16.69 5.71
C ILE A 128 13.06 16.37 5.52
N ARG A 129 13.41 15.62 4.48
CA ARG A 129 14.79 15.30 4.13
C ARG A 129 15.61 16.57 3.86
N GLU A 130 15.07 17.52 3.13
CA GLU A 130 15.71 18.82 2.87
C GLU A 130 15.92 19.60 4.17
N ALA A 131 14.93 19.65 5.06
CA ALA A 131 15.05 20.29 6.36
C ALA A 131 16.15 19.64 7.23
N VAL A 132 16.23 18.32 7.26
CA VAL A 132 17.30 17.59 7.96
C VAL A 132 18.67 17.89 7.37
N ALA A 133 18.79 17.86 6.04
CA ALA A 133 20.04 18.13 5.33
C ALA A 133 20.53 19.57 5.52
N ALA A 134 19.62 20.55 5.52
CA ALA A 134 19.93 21.96 5.75
C ALA A 134 20.58 22.22 7.13
N HIS A 135 20.33 21.34 8.10
CA HIS A 135 20.90 21.40 9.44
C HIS A 135 22.08 20.42 9.63
N GLY A 136 22.70 19.97 8.54
CA GLY A 136 23.86 19.09 8.54
C GLY A 136 23.54 17.65 8.97
N GLY A 137 22.28 17.23 8.86
CA GLY A 137 21.88 15.84 9.03
C GLY A 137 22.14 14.99 7.78
N VAL A 138 22.08 13.68 7.96
CA VAL A 138 22.16 12.70 6.86
C VAL A 138 20.86 11.93 6.83
N TRP A 139 20.25 11.83 5.65
CA TRP A 139 19.03 11.06 5.48
C TRP A 139 19.37 9.61 5.16
N MET A 140 18.99 8.71 6.06
CA MET A 140 19.17 7.27 5.90
C MET A 140 17.84 6.56 6.12
N ARG A 141 17.57 5.53 5.32
CA ARG A 141 16.35 4.71 5.42
C ARG A 141 16.63 3.26 5.10
N LEU A 142 15.82 2.34 5.62
CA LEU A 142 15.83 0.95 5.16
C LEU A 142 15.25 0.87 3.75
N ALA A 143 15.94 0.16 2.85
CA ALA A 143 15.48 -0.05 1.49
C ALA A 143 14.05 -0.64 1.49
N PRO A 144 13.16 -0.21 0.58
CA PRO A 144 11.79 -0.70 0.53
C PRO A 144 11.68 -2.16 0.06
N PHE A 145 12.75 -2.74 -0.49
CA PHE A 145 12.80 -4.10 -1.03
C PHE A 145 14.04 -4.84 -0.51
N PRO A 146 14.03 -6.18 -0.46
CA PRO A 146 15.23 -6.96 -0.15
C PRO A 146 16.35 -6.64 -1.13
N HIS A 147 17.58 -6.56 -0.65
CA HIS A 147 18.74 -6.38 -1.51
C HIS A 147 18.92 -7.59 -2.45
N PRO A 148 19.25 -7.41 -3.75
CA PRO A 148 19.69 -6.18 -4.42
C PRO A 148 18.58 -5.40 -5.15
N TYR A 149 17.31 -5.68 -4.87
CA TYR A 149 16.21 -5.17 -5.67
C TYR A 149 15.95 -3.67 -5.45
N ARG A 150 15.59 -2.98 -6.54
CA ARG A 150 15.31 -1.54 -6.58
C ARG A 150 13.83 -1.22 -6.75
N SER A 151 13.04 -2.21 -7.18
CA SER A 151 11.58 -2.19 -7.34
C SER A 151 11.06 -3.61 -7.12
N ALA A 152 9.74 -3.78 -7.06
CA ALA A 152 9.08 -5.07 -7.03
C ALA A 152 7.94 -5.11 -8.04
N PHE A 153 7.65 -6.29 -8.59
CA PHE A 153 6.53 -6.51 -9.51
C PHE A 153 5.67 -7.67 -9.01
N ASN A 154 4.36 -7.49 -9.14
CA ASN A 154 3.35 -8.52 -8.95
C ASN A 154 2.17 -8.26 -9.91
N LEU A 155 1.64 -9.32 -10.49
CA LEU A 155 0.31 -9.33 -11.10
C LEU A 155 -0.68 -9.97 -10.12
N ARG A 156 -1.56 -9.15 -9.57
CA ARG A 156 -2.70 -9.62 -8.80
C ARG A 156 -3.78 -10.13 -9.75
N VAL A 157 -4.38 -11.26 -9.42
CA VAL A 157 -5.42 -11.91 -10.22
C VAL A 157 -6.63 -12.14 -9.34
N ASP A 158 -7.74 -11.48 -9.65
CA ASP A 158 -8.98 -11.65 -8.91
C ASP A 158 -9.88 -12.65 -9.64
N LEU A 159 -10.29 -13.71 -8.94
CA LEU A 159 -11.14 -14.78 -9.44
C LEU A 159 -12.54 -14.63 -8.86
N ASP A 160 -13.39 -13.94 -9.62
CA ASP A 160 -14.69 -13.44 -9.14
C ASP A 160 -15.86 -14.30 -9.59
N GLU A 161 -15.72 -14.99 -10.73
CA GLU A 161 -16.82 -15.67 -11.41
C GLU A 161 -16.45 -17.11 -11.81
N PRO A 162 -17.39 -18.07 -11.83
CA PRO A 162 -17.09 -19.46 -12.15
C PRO A 162 -16.95 -19.69 -13.66
N VAL A 163 -15.91 -19.13 -14.30
CA VAL A 163 -15.64 -19.30 -15.73
C VAL A 163 -14.33 -20.06 -15.93
N ALA A 164 -14.35 -21.36 -15.60
CA ALA A 164 -13.17 -22.22 -15.61
C ALA A 164 -12.42 -22.22 -16.96
N GLU A 165 -13.12 -22.15 -18.09
CA GLU A 165 -12.48 -22.09 -19.41
C GLU A 165 -11.57 -20.86 -19.56
N ASP A 166 -12.03 -19.68 -19.15
CA ASP A 166 -11.22 -18.46 -19.22
C ASP A 166 -10.07 -18.51 -18.20
N TYR A 167 -10.25 -19.14 -17.04
CA TYR A 167 -9.16 -19.45 -16.11
C TYR A 167 -8.06 -20.29 -16.75
N HIS A 168 -8.42 -21.40 -17.42
CA HIS A 168 -7.43 -22.28 -18.04
C HIS A 168 -6.70 -21.60 -19.20
N ARG A 169 -7.41 -20.80 -20.02
CA ARG A 169 -6.79 -19.98 -21.07
C ARG A 169 -5.81 -18.96 -20.49
N PHE A 170 -6.20 -18.29 -19.41
CA PHE A 170 -5.31 -17.40 -18.66
C PHE A 170 -4.07 -18.15 -18.14
N GLY A 171 -4.26 -19.35 -17.57
CA GLY A 171 -3.19 -20.20 -17.05
C GLY A 171 -2.08 -20.51 -18.06
N LEU A 172 -2.43 -20.68 -19.35
CA LEU A 172 -1.45 -20.90 -20.42
C LEU A 172 -0.47 -19.74 -20.57
N ALA A 173 -0.97 -18.50 -20.55
CA ALA A 173 -0.16 -17.30 -20.72
C ALA A 173 0.47 -16.79 -19.40
N ARG A 174 -0.18 -17.05 -18.25
CA ARG A 174 0.31 -16.73 -16.90
C ARG A 174 1.68 -17.34 -16.61
N ASN A 175 2.03 -18.49 -17.20
CA ASN A 175 3.29 -19.20 -16.90
C ASN A 175 4.55 -18.32 -17.02
N LEU A 176 4.53 -17.27 -17.84
CA LEU A 176 5.63 -16.29 -17.95
C LEU A 176 5.80 -15.39 -16.72
N LEU A 177 4.80 -15.34 -15.83
CA LEU A 177 4.67 -14.48 -14.66
C LEU A 177 4.34 -15.29 -13.39
N ALA A 178 4.40 -16.62 -13.44
CA ALA A 178 3.93 -17.51 -12.38
C ALA A 178 4.55 -17.24 -10.99
N ASP A 179 5.82 -16.87 -10.96
CA ASP A 179 6.61 -16.53 -9.76
C ASP A 179 6.31 -15.13 -9.20
N CYS A 180 5.49 -14.34 -9.89
CA CYS A 180 5.09 -13.00 -9.48
C CYS A 180 3.59 -12.76 -9.64
N CYS A 181 2.77 -13.80 -9.46
CA CYS A 181 1.33 -13.69 -9.43
C CYS A 181 0.78 -14.03 -8.05
N THR A 182 -0.23 -13.27 -7.61
CA THR A 182 -1.06 -13.62 -6.44
C THR A 182 -2.51 -13.72 -6.87
N HIS A 183 -3.17 -14.82 -6.55
CA HIS A 183 -4.55 -15.09 -6.93
C HIS A 183 -5.47 -14.90 -5.73
N PHE A 184 -6.49 -14.04 -5.83
CA PHE A 184 -7.52 -13.90 -4.80
C PHE A 184 -8.78 -14.60 -5.27
N VAL A 185 -9.27 -15.58 -4.49
CA VAL A 185 -10.35 -16.46 -4.91
C VAL A 185 -11.64 -16.17 -4.16
N SER A 186 -12.71 -15.87 -4.90
CA SER A 186 -14.07 -15.91 -4.36
C SER A 186 -14.49 -17.37 -4.20
N THR A 187 -14.65 -17.83 -2.97
CA THR A 187 -15.00 -19.24 -2.74
C THR A 187 -16.43 -19.56 -3.17
N ASN A 188 -17.36 -18.59 -3.21
CA ASN A 188 -18.69 -18.83 -3.75
C ASN A 188 -18.64 -19.21 -5.23
N ALA A 189 -17.76 -18.56 -6.00
CA ALA A 189 -17.54 -18.87 -7.41
C ALA A 189 -16.83 -20.22 -7.59
N TYR A 190 -15.70 -20.44 -6.91
CA TYR A 190 -14.77 -21.52 -7.28
C TYR A 190 -14.80 -22.77 -6.38
N GLN A 191 -15.57 -22.82 -5.28
CA GLN A 191 -15.60 -23.99 -4.38
C GLN A 191 -15.97 -25.31 -5.08
N ASN A 192 -16.74 -25.22 -6.18
CA ASN A 192 -17.21 -26.38 -6.96
C ASN A 192 -16.36 -26.66 -8.20
N GLU A 193 -15.22 -25.98 -8.36
CA GLU A 193 -14.30 -26.12 -9.49
C GLU A 193 -13.00 -26.83 -9.06
N PRO A 194 -13.02 -28.16 -8.85
CA PRO A 194 -11.90 -28.90 -8.26
C PRO A 194 -10.62 -28.82 -9.08
N GLU A 195 -10.72 -28.75 -10.41
CA GLU A 195 -9.57 -28.64 -11.31
C GLU A 195 -8.87 -27.29 -11.16
N VAL A 196 -9.64 -26.20 -11.12
CA VAL A 196 -9.13 -24.84 -10.89
C VAL A 196 -8.46 -24.73 -9.52
N LEU A 197 -9.13 -25.20 -8.46
CA LEU A 197 -8.57 -25.18 -7.11
C LEU A 197 -7.30 -26.05 -7.01
N SER A 198 -7.25 -27.18 -7.70
CA SER A 198 -6.05 -28.01 -7.73
C SER A 198 -4.86 -27.31 -8.40
N ASP A 199 -5.11 -26.58 -9.50
CA ASP A 199 -4.10 -25.78 -10.19
C ASP A 199 -3.57 -24.64 -9.32
N LEU A 200 -4.48 -23.92 -8.64
CA LEU A 200 -4.20 -22.78 -7.78
C LEU A 200 -3.31 -23.11 -6.59
N ARG A 201 -3.34 -24.34 -6.06
CA ARG A 201 -2.46 -24.76 -4.95
C ARG A 201 -0.97 -24.63 -5.24
N ARG A 202 -0.59 -24.50 -6.52
CA ARG A 202 0.81 -24.34 -6.94
C ARG A 202 1.29 -22.88 -6.90
N TYR A 203 0.39 -21.93 -6.64
CA TYR A 203 0.66 -20.50 -6.68
C TYR A 203 0.25 -19.83 -5.37
N ASP A 204 0.72 -18.61 -5.13
CA ASP A 204 0.20 -17.78 -4.06
C ASP A 204 -1.29 -17.52 -4.29
N THR A 205 -2.11 -18.12 -3.43
CA THR A 205 -3.57 -18.11 -3.52
C THR A 205 -4.14 -17.69 -2.18
N GLN A 206 -4.94 -16.64 -2.20
CA GLN A 206 -5.40 -15.89 -1.05
C GLN A 206 -6.91 -15.65 -1.13
N SER A 207 -7.50 -15.08 -0.09
CA SER A 207 -8.95 -14.97 0.03
C SER A 207 -9.51 -13.74 -0.69
N HIS A 208 -10.55 -13.93 -1.51
CA HIS A 208 -11.40 -12.84 -2.00
C HIS A 208 -12.78 -12.82 -1.32
N GLY A 209 -12.87 -13.46 -0.14
CA GLY A 209 -14.11 -13.67 0.58
C GLY A 209 -14.95 -14.81 0.00
N HIS A 210 -16.10 -15.07 0.63
CA HIS A 210 -17.02 -16.08 0.10
C HIS A 210 -17.86 -15.48 -1.01
N TYR A 211 -18.74 -14.55 -0.66
CA TYR A 211 -19.41 -13.68 -1.61
C TYR A 211 -18.46 -12.57 -2.06
N HIS A 212 -18.52 -12.24 -3.35
CA HIS A 212 -17.82 -11.11 -3.96
C HIS A 212 -18.45 -9.77 -3.54
N TYR A 213 -18.48 -9.52 -2.23
CA TYR A 213 -19.03 -8.32 -1.62
C TYR A 213 -18.34 -7.93 -0.31
N VAL A 214 -18.25 -6.62 -0.07
CA VAL A 214 -17.85 -6.03 1.22
C VAL A 214 -19.03 -5.29 1.84
N TYR A 215 -19.38 -5.70 3.05
CA TYR A 215 -20.52 -5.18 3.80
C TYR A 215 -20.12 -3.96 4.63
N ARG A 216 -21.11 -3.14 4.99
CA ARG A 216 -20.95 -2.12 6.05
C ARG A 216 -20.99 -2.70 7.46
N ASP A 217 -21.61 -3.86 7.60
CA ASP A 217 -21.78 -4.55 8.88
C ASP A 217 -20.57 -5.47 9.14
N GLY A 218 -19.93 -5.27 10.29
CA GLY A 218 -18.73 -6.02 10.67
C GLY A 218 -19.00 -7.52 10.88
N GLU A 219 -20.17 -7.89 11.39
CA GLU A 219 -20.53 -9.30 11.60
C GLU A 219 -20.74 -10.02 10.26
N ALA A 220 -21.39 -9.37 9.29
CA ALA A 220 -21.54 -9.88 7.93
C ALA A 220 -20.18 -10.05 7.23
N ASN A 221 -19.27 -9.07 7.35
CA ASN A 221 -17.90 -9.20 6.85
C ASN A 221 -17.19 -10.41 7.49
N ARG A 222 -17.26 -10.54 8.82
CA ARG A 222 -16.64 -11.67 9.53
C ARG A 222 -17.18 -13.02 9.06
N LYS A 223 -18.51 -13.19 8.98
CA LYS A 223 -19.13 -14.44 8.48
C LYS A 223 -18.70 -14.76 7.05
N ASN A 224 -18.63 -13.75 6.18
CA ASN A 224 -18.19 -13.91 4.80
C ASN A 224 -16.74 -14.41 4.71
N LEU A 225 -15.87 -13.84 5.54
CA LEU A 225 -14.45 -14.19 5.59
C LEU A 225 -14.21 -15.57 6.23
N GLU A 226 -14.84 -15.87 7.36
CA GLU A 226 -14.74 -17.18 8.05
C GLU A 226 -15.22 -18.33 7.15
N ARG A 227 -16.26 -18.10 6.34
CA ARG A 227 -16.72 -19.09 5.37
C ARG A 227 -15.69 -19.33 4.28
N ALA A 228 -15.08 -18.28 3.74
CA ALA A 228 -14.04 -18.39 2.73
C ALA A 228 -12.81 -19.12 3.27
N GLU A 229 -12.34 -18.73 4.45
CA GLU A 229 -11.17 -19.33 5.10
C GLU A 229 -11.39 -20.81 5.39
N ARG A 230 -12.58 -21.20 5.90
CA ARG A 230 -12.90 -22.61 6.11
C ARG A 230 -12.81 -23.41 4.81
N ILE A 231 -13.44 -22.91 3.74
CA ILE A 231 -13.45 -23.60 2.43
C ILE A 231 -12.02 -23.71 1.88
N LEU A 232 -11.22 -22.64 1.93
CA LEU A 232 -9.85 -22.66 1.41
C LEU A 232 -8.94 -23.57 2.27
N SER A 233 -9.03 -23.49 3.59
CA SER A 233 -8.28 -24.36 4.50
C SER A 233 -8.62 -25.84 4.32
N GLU A 234 -9.91 -26.18 4.16
CA GLU A 234 -10.35 -27.56 3.84
C GLU A 234 -9.79 -28.08 2.51
N LYS A 235 -9.42 -27.17 1.59
CA LYS A 235 -8.79 -27.49 0.30
C LYS A 235 -7.26 -27.45 0.34
N GLY A 236 -6.68 -27.13 1.51
CA GLY A 236 -5.24 -27.15 1.77
C GLY A 236 -4.50 -25.86 1.41
N PHE A 237 -5.20 -24.71 1.38
CA PHE A 237 -4.56 -23.41 1.17
C PHE A 237 -4.14 -22.78 2.51
N GLU A 238 -3.00 -22.10 2.50
CA GLU A 238 -2.55 -21.23 3.60
C GLU A 238 -2.92 -19.78 3.29
N ILE A 239 -3.83 -19.22 4.09
CA ILE A 239 -4.38 -17.88 3.85
C ILE A 239 -3.73 -16.88 4.80
N GLU A 240 -3.08 -15.87 4.22
CA GLU A 240 -2.51 -14.71 4.95
C GLU A 240 -3.05 -13.38 4.44
N GLY A 241 -3.54 -13.36 3.20
CA GLY A 241 -3.92 -12.18 2.45
C GLY A 241 -5.39 -12.14 2.10
N PHE A 242 -5.91 -10.92 1.98
CA PHE A 242 -7.23 -10.64 1.46
C PHE A 242 -7.17 -9.60 0.35
N ALA A 243 -8.07 -9.69 -0.61
CA ALA A 243 -8.37 -8.57 -1.48
C ALA A 243 -9.86 -8.31 -1.41
N ALA A 244 -10.26 -7.05 -1.30
CA ALA A 244 -11.65 -6.72 -1.29
C ALA A 244 -12.26 -6.67 -2.70
N PRO A 245 -13.46 -7.25 -2.88
CA PRO A 245 -14.29 -7.00 -4.04
C PRO A 245 -14.40 -5.51 -4.36
N HIS A 246 -14.10 -5.15 -5.62
CA HIS A 246 -14.03 -3.76 -6.11
C HIS A 246 -13.06 -2.85 -5.34
N GLY A 247 -12.02 -3.43 -4.72
CA GLY A 247 -11.02 -2.73 -3.92
C GLY A 247 -11.58 -2.02 -2.69
N ARG A 248 -12.80 -2.38 -2.25
CA ARG A 248 -13.51 -1.70 -1.17
C ARG A 248 -12.79 -1.83 0.17
N TRP A 249 -12.78 -0.76 0.94
CA TRP A 249 -12.28 -0.80 2.31
C TRP A 249 -13.21 -0.01 3.22
N ASN A 250 -13.39 -0.50 4.45
CA ASN A 250 -13.97 0.26 5.55
C ASN A 250 -13.45 -0.30 6.88
N ALA A 251 -13.54 0.50 7.95
CA ALA A 251 -13.03 0.09 9.26
C ALA A 251 -13.64 -1.23 9.78
N SER A 252 -14.91 -1.54 9.45
CA SER A 252 -15.56 -2.77 9.89
C SER A 252 -15.03 -4.03 9.18
N LEU A 253 -14.65 -3.92 7.90
CA LEU A 253 -13.95 -4.97 7.18
C LEU A 253 -12.57 -5.18 7.79
N ASP A 254 -11.84 -4.09 8.05
CA ASP A 254 -10.52 -4.13 8.65
C ASP A 254 -10.53 -4.76 10.06
N ASP A 255 -11.53 -4.43 10.89
CA ASP A 255 -11.76 -5.10 12.18
C ASP A 255 -11.99 -6.61 12.01
N ALA A 256 -12.78 -7.02 11.00
CA ALA A 256 -13.02 -8.44 10.73
C ALA A 256 -11.73 -9.16 10.30
N LEU A 257 -10.96 -8.57 9.39
CA LEU A 257 -9.65 -9.09 8.95
C LEU A 257 -8.68 -9.25 10.13
N GLU A 258 -8.58 -8.23 10.99
CA GLU A 258 -7.76 -8.27 12.20
C GLU A 258 -8.22 -9.35 13.20
N SER A 259 -9.52 -9.58 13.34
CA SER A 259 -10.08 -10.53 14.29
C SER A 259 -9.81 -11.99 13.88
N ILE A 260 -9.79 -12.24 12.56
CA ILE A 260 -9.54 -13.55 11.98
C ILE A 260 -8.04 -13.85 11.92
N GLY A 261 -7.20 -12.84 11.72
CA GLY A 261 -5.74 -12.99 11.70
C GLY A 261 -5.11 -12.81 10.33
N TYR A 262 -5.82 -12.19 9.37
CA TYR A 262 -5.22 -11.78 8.11
C TYR A 262 -4.02 -10.85 8.36
N ARG A 263 -2.93 -11.09 7.64
CA ARG A 263 -1.68 -10.33 7.77
C ARG A 263 -1.65 -9.13 6.85
N TYR A 264 -2.32 -9.22 5.71
CA TYR A 264 -2.39 -8.11 4.77
C TYR A 264 -3.68 -8.11 3.97
N SER A 265 -3.95 -6.96 3.35
CA SER A 265 -4.95 -6.80 2.30
C SER A 265 -4.45 -5.91 1.18
N SER A 266 -5.11 -5.93 0.02
CA SER A 266 -4.71 -5.14 -1.15
C SER A 266 -5.91 -4.35 -1.67
N ASP A 267 -6.22 -3.19 -1.06
CA ASP A 267 -7.45 -2.47 -1.35
C ASP A 267 -7.17 -1.04 -1.84
N PHE A 268 -7.52 -0.74 -3.10
CA PHE A 268 -7.22 0.56 -3.69
C PHE A 268 -8.14 1.71 -3.22
N ARG A 269 -9.19 1.42 -2.44
CA ARG A 269 -10.07 2.46 -1.86
C ARG A 269 -9.56 3.10 -0.58
N VAL A 270 -8.56 2.51 0.08
CA VAL A 270 -7.87 3.12 1.24
C VAL A 270 -6.47 3.64 0.87
N GLY A 271 -5.84 3.09 -0.17
CA GLY A 271 -4.63 3.63 -0.79
C GLY A 271 -4.23 2.88 -2.06
N TYR A 272 -3.67 3.59 -3.03
CA TYR A 272 -3.21 3.05 -4.31
C TYR A 272 -1.87 3.68 -4.71
N ASP A 273 -1.12 3.00 -5.57
CA ASP A 273 0.14 3.52 -6.15
C ASP A 273 1.15 4.04 -5.12
N ASP A 274 1.22 3.38 -3.95
CA ASP A 274 2.04 3.76 -2.80
C ASP A 274 2.83 2.58 -2.23
N LEU A 275 3.75 2.86 -1.29
CA LEU A 275 4.41 1.85 -0.47
C LEU A 275 3.40 1.20 0.50
N PRO A 276 3.55 -0.08 0.85
CA PRO A 276 2.69 -0.72 1.84
C PRO A 276 2.62 0.02 3.17
N PHE A 277 1.46 0.05 3.80
CA PHE A 277 1.21 0.84 5.02
C PHE A 277 0.13 0.21 5.89
N PHE A 278 0.09 0.61 7.16
CA PHE A 278 -0.97 0.21 8.08
C PHE A 278 -2.04 1.32 8.14
N PRO A 279 -3.30 1.09 7.70
CA PRO A 279 -4.34 2.11 7.74
C PRO A 279 -4.55 2.68 9.14
N TRP A 280 -4.82 3.98 9.23
CA TRP A 280 -5.26 4.59 10.48
C TRP A 280 -6.78 4.47 10.61
N LYS A 281 -7.26 3.90 11.71
CA LYS A 281 -8.68 3.78 12.04
C LYS A 281 -8.91 3.94 13.53
N ASN A 282 -10.00 4.60 13.92
CA ASN A 282 -10.44 4.69 15.32
C ASN A 282 -9.34 5.09 16.32
N GLY A 283 -8.44 6.00 15.93
CA GLY A 283 -7.37 6.48 16.81
C GLY A 283 -6.13 5.59 16.90
N ARG A 284 -5.98 4.58 16.03
CA ARG A 284 -4.80 3.70 15.98
C ARG A 284 -4.47 3.24 14.56
N PHE A 285 -3.28 2.70 14.37
CA PHE A 285 -2.97 1.93 13.17
C PHE A 285 -3.61 0.54 13.22
N SER A 286 -4.03 0.04 12.06
CA SER A 286 -4.45 -1.33 11.84
C SER A 286 -3.28 -2.30 12.01
N ARG A 287 -3.57 -3.54 12.38
CA ARG A 287 -2.63 -4.67 12.38
C ARG A 287 -2.57 -5.36 11.02
N VAL A 288 -3.49 -5.06 10.11
CA VAL A 288 -3.52 -5.57 8.73
C VAL A 288 -2.73 -4.61 7.85
N LEU A 289 -1.71 -5.12 7.17
CA LEU A 289 -0.93 -4.32 6.22
C LEU A 289 -1.75 -4.11 4.95
N GLN A 290 -1.86 -2.88 4.46
CA GLN A 290 -2.31 -2.62 3.10
C GLN A 290 -1.12 -2.71 2.14
N VAL A 291 -1.29 -3.49 1.08
CA VAL A 291 -0.38 -3.60 -0.06
C VAL A 291 -1.06 -2.97 -1.27
N PRO A 292 -0.80 -1.66 -1.53
CA PRO A 292 -1.50 -0.92 -2.58
C PRO A 292 -1.25 -1.51 -3.96
N VAL A 293 -2.28 -1.45 -4.81
CA VAL A 293 -2.22 -1.86 -6.22
C VAL A 293 -2.65 -0.69 -7.11
N HIS A 294 -2.19 -0.68 -8.36
CA HIS A 294 -2.68 0.27 -9.35
C HIS A 294 -4.17 0.01 -9.62
N PRO A 295 -5.05 1.03 -9.58
CA PRO A 295 -6.50 0.83 -9.58
C PRO A 295 -7.12 0.64 -10.96
N VAL A 296 -6.34 0.74 -12.04
CA VAL A 296 -6.85 0.51 -13.40
C VAL A 296 -6.53 -0.93 -13.82
N CYS A 297 -7.58 -1.68 -14.15
CA CYS A 297 -7.50 -3.01 -14.77
C CYS A 297 -8.12 -3.00 -16.18
N GLU A 298 -8.03 -4.12 -16.89
CA GLU A 298 -8.64 -4.33 -18.22
C GLU A 298 -10.14 -4.08 -18.25
N GLY A 299 -10.83 -4.31 -17.12
CA GLY A 299 -12.27 -4.05 -17.00
C GLY A 299 -12.68 -2.63 -17.30
N LEU A 300 -11.90 -1.67 -16.80
CA LEU A 300 -12.25 -0.25 -16.96
C LEU A 300 -12.14 0.17 -18.43
N PHE A 301 -11.25 -0.46 -19.19
CA PHE A 301 -11.13 -0.24 -20.64
C PHE A 301 -12.32 -0.82 -21.38
N LEU A 302 -12.73 -2.04 -21.03
CA LEU A 302 -13.93 -2.67 -21.61
C LEU A 302 -15.20 -1.85 -21.31
N ASP A 303 -15.35 -1.37 -20.07
CA ASP A 303 -16.47 -0.50 -19.66
C ASP A 303 -16.47 0.84 -20.41
N ALA A 304 -15.27 1.33 -20.78
CA ALA A 304 -15.13 2.51 -21.63
C ALA A 304 -15.37 2.22 -23.12
N GLY A 305 -15.54 0.96 -23.53
CA GLY A 305 -15.80 0.54 -24.90
C GLY A 305 -14.55 0.21 -25.73
N VAL A 306 -13.38 0.15 -25.11
CA VAL A 306 -12.12 -0.19 -25.79
C VAL A 306 -12.13 -1.66 -26.22
N GLN A 307 -11.91 -1.90 -27.51
CA GLN A 307 -11.83 -3.25 -28.10
C GLN A 307 -10.40 -3.69 -28.41
N ASP A 308 -9.43 -2.76 -28.38
CA ASP A 308 -8.03 -3.07 -28.68
C ASP A 308 -7.29 -3.55 -27.44
N ASN A 309 -7.16 -4.88 -27.30
CA ASN A 309 -6.43 -5.53 -26.21
C ASN A 309 -4.95 -5.11 -26.13
N ARG A 310 -4.34 -4.70 -27.26
CA ARG A 310 -2.93 -4.25 -27.27
C ARG A 310 -2.80 -2.92 -26.56
N LEU A 311 -3.76 -2.01 -26.75
CA LEU A 311 -3.78 -0.73 -26.04
C LEU A 311 -3.84 -0.94 -24.52
N ILE A 312 -4.66 -1.89 -24.06
CA ILE A 312 -4.76 -2.26 -22.63
C ILE A 312 -3.41 -2.78 -22.12
N GLY A 313 -2.79 -3.70 -22.86
CA GLY A 313 -1.46 -4.25 -22.52
C GLY A 313 -0.36 -3.19 -22.51
N GLU A 314 -0.34 -2.27 -23.47
CA GLU A 314 0.59 -1.14 -23.53
C GLU A 314 0.42 -0.19 -22.35
N TYR A 315 -0.81 0.12 -21.96
CA TYR A 315 -1.07 0.95 -20.79
C TYR A 315 -0.51 0.30 -19.52
N LEU A 316 -0.89 -0.95 -19.23
CA LEU A 316 -0.44 -1.63 -18.01
C LEU A 316 1.08 -1.83 -18.01
N ALA A 317 1.69 -2.13 -19.16
CA ALA A 317 3.14 -2.14 -19.29
C ALA A 317 3.74 -0.78 -18.93
N SER A 318 3.23 0.33 -19.47
CA SER A 318 3.75 1.67 -19.19
C SER A 318 3.65 2.06 -17.70
N VAL A 319 2.57 1.67 -17.01
CA VAL A 319 2.43 1.81 -15.55
C VAL A 319 3.58 1.09 -14.84
N VAL A 320 3.83 -0.16 -15.21
CA VAL A 320 4.88 -0.99 -14.62
C VAL A 320 6.27 -0.43 -14.90
N GLU A 321 6.53 0.05 -16.11
CA GLU A 321 7.80 0.70 -16.48
C GLU A 321 8.09 1.92 -15.63
N GLU A 322 7.12 2.81 -15.49
CA GLU A 322 7.28 4.02 -14.68
C GLU A 322 7.52 3.67 -13.21
N LYS A 323 6.74 2.75 -12.64
CA LYS A 323 6.88 2.34 -11.25
C LYS A 323 8.25 1.72 -10.98
N ILE A 324 8.75 0.89 -11.88
CA ILE A 324 10.11 0.34 -11.79
C ILE A 324 11.16 1.45 -11.87
N ALA A 325 11.02 2.39 -12.81
CA ALA A 325 11.95 3.52 -12.95
C ALA A 325 11.97 4.42 -11.70
N ALA A 326 10.82 4.59 -11.04
CA ALA A 326 10.69 5.34 -9.80
C ALA A 326 11.18 4.58 -8.55
N GLY A 327 11.53 3.29 -8.67
CA GLY A 327 11.85 2.43 -7.53
C GLY A 327 10.66 2.23 -6.59
N GLU A 328 9.45 2.20 -7.15
CA GLU A 328 8.18 1.97 -6.47
C GLU A 328 7.68 0.53 -6.72
N PRO A 329 6.75 0.01 -5.90
CA PRO A 329 6.06 -1.24 -6.21
C PRO A 329 5.27 -1.09 -7.51
N ALA A 330 5.51 -1.98 -8.47
CA ALA A 330 4.87 -2.02 -9.77
C ALA A 330 3.78 -3.11 -9.77
N PHE A 331 2.75 -2.90 -8.95
CA PHE A 331 1.66 -3.86 -8.77
C PHE A 331 0.45 -3.46 -9.60
N VAL A 332 0.05 -4.36 -10.49
CA VAL A 332 -1.14 -4.24 -11.33
C VAL A 332 -2.07 -5.42 -11.05
N TYR A 333 -3.35 -5.29 -11.40
CA TYR A 333 -4.32 -6.38 -11.24
C TYR A 333 -5.19 -6.57 -12.47
N GLY A 334 -5.81 -7.75 -12.56
CA GLY A 334 -6.83 -8.05 -13.54
C GLY A 334 -7.57 -9.34 -13.23
N HIS A 335 -8.50 -9.71 -14.11
CA HIS A 335 -9.42 -10.83 -13.87
C HIS A 335 -9.31 -11.81 -15.04
N PRO A 336 -9.28 -13.13 -14.81
CA PRO A 336 -9.32 -14.10 -15.90
C PRO A 336 -10.64 -14.04 -16.69
N GLU A 337 -11.77 -13.97 -16.00
CA GLU A 337 -13.09 -14.28 -16.52
C GLU A 337 -13.58 -13.22 -17.52
N ARG A 338 -13.82 -13.68 -18.75
CA ARG A 338 -14.18 -12.84 -19.90
C ARG A 338 -13.18 -11.73 -20.22
N ARG A 339 -11.97 -11.80 -19.66
CA ARG A 339 -10.97 -10.71 -19.61
C ARG A 339 -9.58 -11.24 -19.92
N LEU A 340 -8.66 -11.36 -18.96
CA LEU A 340 -7.28 -11.80 -19.21
C LEU A 340 -7.21 -13.19 -19.87
N GLY A 341 -8.18 -14.08 -19.63
CA GLY A 341 -8.30 -15.36 -20.33
C GLY A 341 -8.54 -15.24 -21.84
N ARG A 342 -8.92 -14.05 -22.31
CA ARG A 342 -9.18 -13.69 -23.72
C ARG A 342 -8.25 -12.58 -24.22
N MET A 343 -7.28 -12.15 -23.41
CA MET A 343 -6.35 -11.05 -23.70
C MET A 343 -4.90 -11.44 -23.38
N PRO A 344 -4.36 -12.52 -23.99
CA PRO A 344 -2.99 -12.96 -23.70
C PRO A 344 -1.93 -11.89 -24.01
N GLU A 345 -2.24 -10.93 -24.90
CA GLU A 345 -1.38 -9.80 -25.24
C GLU A 345 -1.01 -8.95 -24.02
N VAL A 346 -1.91 -8.83 -23.04
CA VAL A 346 -1.65 -8.11 -21.79
C VAL A 346 -0.53 -8.80 -21.01
N LEU A 347 -0.60 -10.12 -20.84
CA LEU A 347 0.42 -10.88 -20.13
C LEU A 347 1.75 -10.88 -20.88
N PHE A 348 1.72 -10.93 -22.21
CA PHE A 348 2.93 -10.82 -23.03
C PHE A 348 3.58 -9.44 -22.93
N ALA A 349 2.80 -8.36 -22.86
CA ALA A 349 3.32 -7.01 -22.65
C ALA A 349 4.00 -6.89 -21.28
N LEU A 350 3.36 -7.38 -20.22
CA LEU A 350 3.93 -7.41 -18.86
C LEU A 350 5.20 -8.28 -18.78
N ALA A 351 5.18 -9.49 -19.33
CA ALA A 351 6.34 -10.37 -19.35
C ALA A 351 7.52 -9.75 -20.12
N ARG A 352 7.26 -9.12 -21.27
CA ARG A 352 8.28 -8.39 -22.04
C ARG A 352 8.90 -7.26 -21.25
N THR A 353 8.06 -6.52 -20.52
CA THR A 353 8.46 -5.41 -19.64
C THR A 353 9.46 -5.85 -18.57
N LEU A 354 9.39 -7.11 -18.13
CA LEU A 354 10.25 -7.65 -17.06
C LEU A 354 11.48 -8.42 -17.56
N LYS A 355 11.49 -8.88 -18.81
CA LYS A 355 12.48 -9.84 -19.38
C LYS A 355 13.96 -9.45 -19.19
N SER A 356 14.28 -8.18 -18.97
CA SER A 356 15.66 -7.69 -18.84
C SER A 356 15.86 -6.76 -17.65
N ARG A 357 15.10 -6.97 -16.56
CA ARG A 357 15.16 -6.13 -15.36
C ARG A 357 15.52 -6.97 -14.12
N PRO A 358 16.78 -7.42 -13.98
CA PRO A 358 17.21 -8.31 -12.91
C PRO A 358 17.15 -7.68 -11.50
N LEU A 359 17.05 -6.34 -11.42
CA LEU A 359 16.92 -5.60 -10.16
C LEU A 359 15.45 -5.35 -9.77
N VAL A 360 14.49 -5.97 -10.46
CA VAL A 360 13.08 -5.97 -10.07
C VAL A 360 12.80 -7.27 -9.32
N TRP A 361 12.34 -7.15 -8.08
CA TRP A 361 11.91 -8.29 -7.30
C TRP A 361 10.60 -8.83 -7.88
N ARG A 362 10.68 -9.95 -8.60
CA ARG A 362 9.50 -10.73 -8.99
C ARG A 362 9.01 -11.45 -7.75
N THR A 363 7.83 -11.11 -7.26
CA THR A 363 7.35 -11.56 -5.95
C THR A 363 5.84 -11.72 -5.92
N THR A 364 5.38 -12.47 -4.93
CA THR A 364 3.99 -12.56 -4.55
C THR A 364 3.63 -11.44 -3.56
N LEU A 365 2.35 -11.07 -3.46
CA LEU A 365 1.92 -10.09 -2.44
C LEU A 365 2.11 -10.63 -1.02
N THR A 366 2.02 -11.95 -0.82
CA THR A 366 2.30 -12.59 0.47
C THR A 366 3.77 -12.42 0.88
N GLU A 367 4.72 -12.66 -0.01
CA GLU A 367 6.15 -12.41 0.24
C GLU A 367 6.44 -10.93 0.47
N MET A 368 5.85 -10.04 -0.34
CA MET A 368 5.96 -8.60 -0.14
C MET A 368 5.47 -8.21 1.26
N ALA A 369 4.31 -8.72 1.69
CA ALA A 369 3.76 -8.43 3.00
C ALA A 369 4.66 -8.95 4.13
N ARG A 370 5.19 -10.18 4.01
CA ARG A 370 6.12 -10.75 5.00
C ARG A 370 7.38 -9.92 5.12
N TRP A 371 8.02 -9.56 4.00
CA TRP A 371 9.17 -8.66 3.97
C TRP A 371 8.84 -7.31 4.62
N TRP A 372 7.71 -6.72 4.26
CA TRP A 372 7.36 -5.38 4.72
C TRP A 372 7.14 -5.32 6.22
N ARG A 373 6.45 -6.32 6.79
CA ARG A 373 6.27 -6.45 8.24
C ARG A 373 7.60 -6.66 8.94
N TRP A 374 8.41 -7.60 8.44
CA TRP A 374 9.75 -7.86 8.96
C TRP A 374 10.62 -6.60 8.99
N ARG A 375 10.58 -5.81 7.91
CA ARG A 375 11.31 -4.55 7.77
C ARG A 375 10.77 -3.48 8.73
N ALA A 376 9.46 -3.35 8.84
CA ALA A 376 8.81 -2.36 9.72
C ALA A 376 9.09 -2.62 11.21
N ASP A 377 9.31 -3.89 11.58
CA ASP A 377 9.65 -4.29 12.95
C ASP A 377 11.13 -4.04 13.31
N ARG A 378 11.95 -3.45 12.42
CA ARG A 378 13.36 -3.15 12.70
C ARG A 378 13.51 -1.82 13.41
N LYS A 379 14.04 -1.86 14.63
CA LYS A 379 14.49 -0.68 15.37
C LYS A 379 16.00 -0.50 15.20
N TRP A 380 16.39 0.71 14.83
CA TRP A 380 17.77 1.05 14.53
C TRP A 380 18.02 2.54 14.66
N LEU A 381 19.29 2.90 14.76
CA LEU A 381 19.75 4.28 14.93
C LEU A 381 21.07 4.51 14.18
N VAL A 382 21.43 5.77 14.03
CA VAL A 382 22.69 6.19 13.38
C VAL A 382 23.43 7.09 14.33
N ILE A 383 24.69 6.75 14.65
CA ILE A 383 25.55 7.48 15.58
C ILE A 383 26.69 8.14 14.78
N PRO A 384 27.00 9.43 14.98
CA PRO A 384 28.14 10.03 14.31
C PRO A 384 29.43 9.51 14.96
N ARG A 385 30.44 9.22 14.14
CA ARG A 385 31.80 8.86 14.54
C ARG A 385 32.77 9.93 14.02
N SER A 386 34.04 9.86 14.44
CA SER A 386 35.04 10.84 14.02
C SER A 386 35.29 10.80 12.51
N SER A 387 35.61 11.98 11.94
CA SER A 387 36.01 12.14 10.53
C SER A 387 34.94 11.77 9.49
N GLY A 388 33.65 12.07 9.75
CA GLY A 388 32.57 11.84 8.77
C GLY A 388 32.13 10.38 8.64
N ARG A 389 32.55 9.53 9.58
CA ARG A 389 32.08 8.15 9.71
C ARG A 389 30.78 8.11 10.52
N PHE A 390 29.95 7.11 10.25
CA PHE A 390 28.70 6.87 10.97
C PHE A 390 28.61 5.40 11.34
N GLU A 391 28.04 5.11 12.49
CA GLU A 391 27.68 3.76 12.88
C GLU A 391 26.19 3.58 12.82
N VAL A 392 25.76 2.58 12.06
CA VAL A 392 24.37 2.12 11.99
C VAL A 392 24.25 0.93 12.94
N GLN A 393 23.36 1.04 13.91
CA GLN A 393 23.15 0.03 14.94
C GLN A 393 21.68 -0.38 15.00
N PHE A 394 21.44 -1.69 15.01
CA PHE A 394 20.12 -2.28 15.25
C PHE A 394 20.00 -2.73 16.70
N ASP A 395 18.79 -2.61 17.26
CA ASP A 395 18.48 -3.14 18.60
C ASP A 395 18.53 -4.67 18.58
N GLU A 396 17.89 -5.26 17.56
CA GLU A 396 17.86 -6.69 17.29
C GLU A 396 18.23 -6.94 15.83
N TRP A 397 19.15 -7.87 15.60
CA TRP A 397 19.58 -8.26 14.27
C TRP A 397 18.92 -9.56 13.83
N SER A 398 18.47 -9.59 12.57
CA SER A 398 17.96 -10.79 11.91
C SER A 398 18.56 -10.86 10.50
N SER A 399 18.99 -12.06 10.10
CA SER A 399 19.48 -12.34 8.75
C SER A 399 18.44 -13.05 7.88
N GLU A 400 17.16 -13.03 8.29
CA GLU A 400 16.06 -13.69 7.56
C GLU A 400 15.87 -13.11 6.15
N TYR A 401 16.06 -11.80 5.99
CA TYR A 401 16.04 -11.14 4.69
C TYR A 401 17.33 -10.33 4.44
N PRO A 402 17.79 -10.25 3.18
CA PRO A 402 18.92 -9.38 2.83
C PRO A 402 18.50 -7.91 2.90
N LEU A 403 18.91 -7.23 3.96
CA LEU A 403 18.58 -5.83 4.20
C LEU A 403 19.60 -4.91 3.52
N ALA A 404 19.14 -3.76 3.02
CA ALA A 404 20.02 -2.67 2.62
C ALA A 404 19.61 -1.36 3.28
N LEU A 405 20.62 -0.51 3.50
CA LEU A 405 20.46 0.88 3.88
C LEU A 405 20.55 1.75 2.62
N GLU A 406 19.58 2.64 2.44
CA GLU A 406 19.68 3.71 1.44
C GLU A 406 20.06 5.03 2.12
N ILE A 407 21.01 5.74 1.51
CA ILE A 407 21.55 7.01 2.01
C ILE A 407 21.35 8.05 0.92
N ASP A 408 20.63 9.13 1.23
CA ASP A 408 20.39 10.24 0.32
C ASP A 408 21.30 11.43 0.65
N ARG A 409 21.96 11.97 -0.37
CA ARG A 409 22.81 13.17 -0.27
C ARG A 409 22.66 14.03 -1.52
N SER A 410 22.02 15.19 -1.39
CA SER A 410 21.97 16.23 -2.43
C SER A 410 21.46 15.74 -3.80
N GLY A 411 20.41 14.91 -3.79
CA GLY A 411 19.83 14.32 -5.01
C GLY A 411 20.54 13.07 -5.53
N PHE A 412 21.57 12.60 -4.84
CA PHE A 412 22.20 11.31 -5.10
C PHE A 412 21.84 10.29 -4.02
N ARG A 413 21.85 9.01 -4.40
CA ARG A 413 21.54 7.90 -3.52
C ARG A 413 22.60 6.82 -3.56
N CYS A 414 22.96 6.30 -2.40
CA CYS A 414 23.76 5.09 -2.23
C CYS A 414 22.87 3.99 -1.62
N SER A 415 23.08 2.73 -2.00
CA SER A 415 22.45 1.56 -1.36
C SER A 415 23.53 0.59 -0.92
N ILE A 416 23.51 0.20 0.35
CA ILE A 416 24.55 -0.62 0.98
C ILE A 416 23.90 -1.84 1.62
N PRO A 417 24.30 -3.07 1.27
CA PRO A 417 23.82 -4.26 1.96
C PRO A 417 24.33 -4.26 3.40
N LEU A 418 23.44 -4.62 4.33
CA LEU A 418 23.75 -4.77 5.74
C LEU A 418 23.84 -6.26 6.06
N THR A 419 24.92 -6.67 6.74
CA THR A 419 25.20 -8.09 7.04
C THR A 419 25.32 -8.39 8.53
N LYS A 420 25.25 -7.37 9.38
CA LYS A 420 25.43 -7.48 10.83
C LYS A 420 24.73 -6.34 11.57
N ALA A 421 24.49 -6.56 12.87
CA ALA A 421 23.83 -5.62 13.80
C ALA A 421 24.47 -4.22 13.85
N ARG A 422 25.79 -4.13 13.62
CA ARG A 422 26.56 -2.88 13.67
C ARG A 422 27.39 -2.72 12.43
N THR A 423 27.16 -1.64 11.69
CA THR A 423 27.88 -1.33 10.45
C THR A 423 28.45 0.07 10.52
N ILE A 424 29.77 0.18 10.35
CA ILE A 424 30.47 1.47 10.25
C ILE A 424 30.54 1.86 8.78
N LEU A 425 30.11 3.08 8.47
CA LEU A 425 30.06 3.64 7.14
C LEU A 425 30.95 4.88 7.09
N ASP A 426 31.71 5.02 6.01
CA ASP A 426 32.42 6.26 5.70
C ASP A 426 31.74 6.92 4.50
N LEU A 427 30.99 8.00 4.73
CA LEU A 427 30.19 8.63 3.69
C LEU A 427 31.02 9.22 2.54
N GLN A 428 32.33 9.41 2.74
CA GLN A 428 33.23 9.93 1.71
C GLN A 428 33.68 8.84 0.73
N HIS A 429 33.63 7.57 1.14
CA HIS A 429 34.07 6.44 0.35
C HIS A 429 32.91 5.66 -0.30
N LEU A 430 31.68 6.15 -0.15
CA LEU A 430 30.51 5.54 -0.78
C LEU A 430 30.36 6.00 -2.23
N VAL A 431 29.93 5.07 -3.08
CA VAL A 431 29.55 5.37 -4.46
C VAL A 431 28.09 5.79 -4.49
N TYR A 432 27.84 7.00 -4.98
CA TYR A 432 26.50 7.55 -5.10
C TYR A 432 26.07 7.58 -6.56
N GLU A 433 24.83 7.15 -6.80
CA GLU A 433 24.20 7.22 -8.11
C GLU A 433 23.20 8.38 -8.12
N LYS A 434 23.16 9.13 -9.23
CA LYS A 434 22.08 10.10 -9.43
C LYS A 434 20.81 9.33 -9.76
N ARG A 435 19.80 9.41 -8.89
CA ARG A 435 18.45 8.94 -9.23
C ARG A 435 17.65 10.14 -9.75
N THR A 436 17.49 10.21 -11.07
CA THR A 436 16.54 11.14 -11.67
C THR A 436 15.14 10.64 -11.37
N GLU A 437 14.34 11.45 -10.68
CA GLU A 437 12.89 11.24 -10.70
C GLU A 437 12.40 11.40 -12.14
N PRO A 438 11.47 10.55 -12.61
CA PRO A 438 10.89 10.71 -13.93
C PRO A 438 10.25 12.10 -14.03
N VAL A 439 10.74 12.93 -14.97
CA VAL A 439 10.24 14.29 -15.20
C VAL A 439 8.79 14.24 -15.71
N ASP A 440 8.47 13.22 -16.50
CA ASP A 440 7.13 12.94 -17.01
C ASP A 440 6.62 11.60 -16.47
N ARG A 441 5.67 11.66 -15.53
CA ARG A 441 4.90 10.49 -15.10
C ARG A 441 3.76 10.24 -16.09
N VAL A 442 3.79 9.07 -16.73
CA VAL A 442 2.68 8.50 -17.53
C VAL A 442 1.46 8.29 -16.61
N VAL A 443 1.68 7.84 -15.38
CA VAL A 443 0.66 7.61 -14.36
C VAL A 443 0.50 8.87 -13.51
N ARG A 444 -0.39 9.75 -13.98
CA ARG A 444 -0.83 10.88 -13.17
C ARG A 444 -1.86 10.42 -12.14
N PRO A 445 -1.90 11.04 -10.94
CA PRO A 445 -3.04 10.89 -10.06
C PRO A 445 -4.34 11.15 -10.83
N PRO A 446 -5.40 10.36 -10.60
CA PRO A 446 -6.65 10.58 -11.29
C PRO A 446 -7.24 11.95 -10.94
N SER A 447 -8.09 12.45 -11.83
CA SER A 447 -8.93 13.59 -11.52
C SER A 447 -10.16 13.14 -10.72
N LEU A 448 -10.54 13.92 -9.71
CA LEU A 448 -11.79 13.66 -8.98
C LEU A 448 -13.00 13.87 -9.90
N ASP A 449 -13.84 12.84 -10.01
CA ASP A 449 -15.09 12.92 -10.74
C ASP A 449 -16.14 13.63 -9.87
N ARG A 450 -16.37 14.92 -10.16
CA ARG A 450 -17.28 15.78 -9.38
C ARG A 450 -18.76 15.64 -9.73
N ARG A 451 -19.14 14.69 -10.59
CA ARG A 451 -20.55 14.49 -10.92
C ARG A 451 -21.35 14.07 -9.68
N PRO A 452 -22.50 14.71 -9.41
CA PRO A 452 -23.31 14.39 -8.25
C PRO A 452 -23.82 12.95 -8.34
N SER A 453 -23.83 12.25 -7.20
CA SER A 453 -24.51 10.96 -7.10
C SER A 453 -26.00 11.15 -7.37
N THR A 454 -26.57 10.27 -8.18
CA THR A 454 -28.02 10.27 -8.40
C THR A 454 -28.75 9.88 -7.11
N PHE A 455 -29.99 10.33 -6.91
CA PHE A 455 -30.81 9.92 -5.75
C PHE A 455 -30.85 8.39 -5.58
N ARG A 456 -30.97 7.66 -6.70
CA ARG A 456 -30.92 6.19 -6.72
C ARG A 456 -29.60 5.63 -6.18
N GLN A 457 -28.46 6.23 -6.52
CA GLN A 457 -27.16 5.82 -5.99
C GLN A 457 -27.05 6.11 -4.50
N ILE A 458 -27.51 7.29 -4.05
CA ILE A 458 -27.52 7.67 -2.64
C ILE A 458 -28.34 6.67 -1.81
N VAL A 459 -29.54 6.32 -2.28
CA VAL A 459 -30.39 5.31 -1.61
C VAL A 459 -29.72 3.94 -1.58
N ARG A 460 -29.15 3.48 -2.70
CA ARG A 460 -28.44 2.19 -2.78
C ARG A 460 -27.26 2.11 -1.82
N GLU A 461 -26.47 3.18 -1.75
CA GLU A 461 -25.37 3.28 -0.80
C GLU A 461 -25.92 3.28 0.63
N ALA A 462 -26.93 4.08 0.94
CA ALA A 462 -27.51 4.18 2.28
C ALA A 462 -27.97 2.83 2.85
N ILE A 463 -28.56 1.96 2.02
CA ILE A 463 -29.06 0.64 2.43
C ILE A 463 -28.07 -0.51 2.22
N ASP A 464 -26.84 -0.22 1.78
CA ASP A 464 -25.82 -1.23 1.42
C ASP A 464 -26.36 -2.28 0.43
N TRP A 465 -27.00 -1.78 -0.63
CA TRP A 465 -27.71 -2.61 -1.62
C TRP A 465 -26.74 -3.51 -2.40
N GLU A 466 -26.98 -4.82 -2.35
CA GLU A 466 -26.29 -5.82 -3.16
C GLU A 466 -27.22 -6.99 -3.54
N THR A 467 -26.75 -7.81 -4.47
CA THR A 467 -27.48 -8.94 -5.04
C THR A 467 -26.76 -10.29 -4.92
N GLU A 468 -25.52 -10.30 -4.43
CA GLU A 468 -24.64 -11.46 -4.34
C GLU A 468 -25.03 -12.42 -3.22
N THR A 469 -25.38 -11.89 -2.05
CA THR A 469 -25.73 -12.72 -0.88
C THR A 469 -27.15 -13.25 -1.02
N PRO A 470 -27.42 -14.54 -0.78
CA PRO A 470 -28.79 -15.05 -0.70
C PRO A 470 -29.64 -14.29 0.34
N ILE A 471 -30.91 -14.00 0.01
CA ILE A 471 -31.81 -13.17 0.86
C ILE A 471 -31.96 -13.75 2.29
N ASN A 472 -31.97 -15.08 2.40
CA ASN A 472 -32.04 -15.79 3.68
C ASN A 472 -30.78 -15.61 4.54
N GLU A 473 -29.61 -15.38 3.92
CA GLU A 473 -28.33 -15.16 4.60
C GLU A 473 -28.07 -13.69 4.96
N LEU A 474 -28.91 -12.77 4.48
CA LEU A 474 -28.81 -11.35 4.82
C LEU A 474 -29.10 -11.07 6.30
N ALA A 475 -28.18 -10.33 6.92
CA ALA A 475 -28.34 -9.82 8.28
C ALA A 475 -29.53 -8.85 8.37
N GLY A 476 -30.47 -9.15 9.28
CA GLY A 476 -31.63 -8.30 9.60
C GLY A 476 -31.46 -7.45 10.85
N ALA A 477 -30.25 -7.39 11.42
CA ALA A 477 -29.99 -6.74 12.70
C ALA A 477 -30.19 -5.22 12.63
N THR A 478 -29.76 -4.59 11.52
CA THR A 478 -29.87 -3.14 11.31
C THR A 478 -31.13 -2.76 10.54
N LEU A 479 -31.60 -1.51 10.70
CA LEU A 479 -32.73 -0.98 9.91
C LEU A 479 -32.45 -1.04 8.41
N ALA A 480 -31.24 -0.66 8.00
CA ALA A 480 -30.80 -0.76 6.60
C ALA A 480 -30.88 -2.20 6.09
N GLY A 481 -30.41 -3.18 6.87
CA GLY A 481 -30.50 -4.60 6.54
C GLY A 481 -31.94 -5.09 6.38
N ARG A 482 -32.86 -4.68 7.27
CA ARG A 482 -34.29 -5.01 7.16
C ARG A 482 -34.91 -4.43 5.89
N VAL A 483 -34.67 -3.14 5.62
CA VAL A 483 -35.17 -2.47 4.41
C VAL A 483 -34.64 -3.16 3.15
N LYS A 484 -33.33 -3.42 3.09
CA LYS A 484 -32.69 -4.16 1.99
C LYS A 484 -33.34 -5.53 1.79
N LYS A 485 -33.52 -6.31 2.87
CA LYS A 485 -34.14 -7.64 2.82
C LYS A 485 -35.58 -7.59 2.30
N SER A 486 -36.40 -6.67 2.83
CA SER A 486 -37.78 -6.47 2.38
C SER A 486 -37.88 -6.07 0.90
N LEU A 487 -37.02 -5.14 0.46
CA LEU A 487 -36.98 -4.70 -0.94
C LEU A 487 -36.52 -5.81 -1.89
N ARG A 488 -35.54 -6.64 -1.49
CA ARG A 488 -35.14 -7.82 -2.28
C ARG A 488 -36.23 -8.87 -2.33
N TRP A 489 -36.93 -9.12 -1.23
CA TRP A 489 -38.03 -10.07 -1.19
C TRP A 489 -39.21 -9.62 -2.08
N TRP A 490 -39.55 -8.34 -2.03
CA TRP A 490 -40.54 -7.74 -2.92
C TRP A 490 -40.13 -7.84 -4.40
N LYS A 491 -38.86 -7.61 -4.72
CA LYS A 491 -38.32 -7.76 -6.07
C LYS A 491 -38.44 -9.23 -6.53
N LEU A 492 -38.02 -10.18 -5.69
CA LEU A 492 -38.11 -11.61 -5.95
C LEU A 492 -39.56 -12.04 -6.25
N GLN A 493 -40.53 -11.59 -5.46
CA GLN A 493 -41.94 -11.90 -5.69
C GLN A 493 -42.47 -11.36 -7.03
N ARG A 494 -41.96 -10.21 -7.50
CA ARG A 494 -42.42 -9.58 -8.74
C ARG A 494 -41.74 -10.13 -9.99
N THR A 495 -40.46 -10.45 -9.92
CA THR A 495 -39.66 -10.78 -11.11
C THR A 495 -39.22 -12.24 -11.15
N GLY A 496 -39.41 -13.03 -10.08
CA GLY A 496 -38.93 -14.41 -9.99
C GLY A 496 -37.40 -14.54 -9.92
N THR A 497 -36.67 -13.43 -9.86
CA THR A 497 -35.21 -13.38 -9.83
C THR A 497 -34.72 -12.90 -8.46
N ASN A 498 -33.82 -13.66 -7.84
CA ASN A 498 -33.18 -13.32 -6.56
C ASN A 498 -32.29 -12.07 -6.60
#